data_AF-A0AAW9TLU5-F1
#
_entry.id   AF-A0AAW9TLU5-F1
#
_cell.length_a   1.000
_cell.length_b   1.000
_cell.length_c   1.000
_cell.angle_alpha   90.00
_cell.angle_beta   90.00
_cell.angle_gamma   90.00
#
_symmetry.space_group_name_H-M   'P 1'
#
loop_
_entity.id
_entity.type
_entity.pdbx_description
1 polymer ?
#
loop_
_entity_poly.entity_id
_entity_poly.type
_entity_poly.pdbx_seq_one_letter_code
_entity_poly.pdbx_strand_id
1 'polypeptide(L)' 'MRKLILLLTTLSLPACSEQTERTYTVEELVADEALLSSIVTKCRNNPGELQDTANCRNAESADGKLRLQRMRQSLGG' A
#
# COMPACT_ATOMS: atom_id res chain seq x y z
N MET A 1 17.33 14.28 -52.78
CA MET A 1 16.65 15.10 -51.74
C MET A 1 15.73 14.19 -50.95
N ARG A 2 15.92 14.16 -49.61
CA ARG A 2 14.89 14.14 -48.56
C ARG A 2 13.81 13.02 -48.63
N LYS A 3 13.63 12.13 -47.65
CA LYS A 3 14.22 11.94 -46.32
C LYS A 3 14.01 10.47 -45.98
N LEU A 4 15.03 9.88 -45.38
CA LEU A 4 14.98 8.63 -44.64
C LEU A 4 13.83 8.75 -43.61
N ILE A 5 12.71 8.06 -43.85
CA ILE A 5 11.61 8.01 -42.88
C ILE A 5 12.07 7.05 -41.78
N LEU A 6 12.75 7.63 -40.79
CA LEU A 6 13.07 6.98 -39.52
C LEU A 6 11.73 6.66 -38.85
N LEU A 7 11.30 5.40 -38.97
CA LEU A 7 10.26 4.84 -38.13
C LEU A 7 10.79 4.88 -36.69
N LEU A 8 10.39 5.90 -35.93
CA LEU A 8 10.51 5.88 -34.48
C LEU A 8 9.57 4.79 -33.96
N THR A 9 10.11 3.59 -33.76
CA THR A 9 9.47 2.58 -32.92
C THR A 9 9.53 3.11 -31.50
N THR A 10 8.49 3.82 -31.07
CA THR A 10 8.26 4.08 -29.65
C THR A 10 8.03 2.74 -28.98
N LEU A 11 9.08 2.19 -28.39
CA LEU A 11 9.00 1.04 -27.51
C LEU A 11 8.19 1.49 -26.29
N SER A 12 6.87 1.29 -26.33
CA SER A 12 6.03 1.45 -25.15
C SER A 12 6.48 0.40 -24.15
N LEU A 13 7.27 0.80 -23.15
CA LEU A 13 7.49 -0.07 -22.00
C LEU A 13 6.11 -0.40 -21.45
N PRO A 14 5.74 -1.70 -21.30
CA PRO A 14 4.57 -2.01 -20.51
C PRO A 14 4.84 -1.41 -19.13
N ALA A 15 4.04 -0.41 -18.73
CA ALA A 15 3.98 -0.04 -17.33
C ALA A 15 3.71 -1.34 -16.58
N CYS A 16 4.59 -1.72 -15.65
CA CYS A 16 4.36 -2.85 -14.77
C CYS A 16 2.97 -2.66 -14.17
N SER A 17 2.02 -3.43 -14.68
CA SER A 17 0.70 -3.53 -14.07
C SER A 17 0.92 -4.34 -12.82
N GLU A 18 1.35 -3.68 -11.74
CA GLU A 18 1.22 -4.25 -10.40
C GLU A 18 -0.23 -4.72 -10.31
N GLN A 19 -0.43 -6.02 -10.05
CA GLN A 19 -1.77 -6.52 -9.74
C GLN A 19 -2.33 -5.56 -8.70
N THR A 20 -3.37 -4.80 -9.06
CA THR A 20 -3.94 -3.82 -8.15
C THR A 20 -4.61 -4.59 -7.04
N GLU A 21 -3.84 -4.92 -6.01
CA GLU A 21 -4.33 -5.49 -4.78
C GLU A 21 -5.47 -4.59 -4.30
N ARG A 22 -6.57 -5.20 -3.84
CA ARG A 22 -7.68 -4.45 -3.27
C ARG A 22 -7.11 -3.45 -2.27
N THR A 23 -7.44 -2.19 -2.44
CA THR A 23 -7.10 -1.17 -1.44
C THR A 23 -8.09 -1.26 -0.30
N TYR A 24 -7.60 -1.50 0.91
CA TYR A 24 -8.40 -1.52 2.13
C TYR A 24 -8.36 -0.15 2.79
N THR A 25 -9.52 0.34 3.22
CA THR A 25 -9.65 1.55 4.03
C THR A 25 -9.12 1.32 5.44
N VAL A 26 -8.81 2.40 6.16
CA VAL A 26 -8.38 2.32 7.57
C VAL A 26 -9.46 1.65 8.42
N GLU A 27 -10.73 1.96 8.18
CA GLU A 27 -11.86 1.43 8.93
C GLU A 27 -12.03 -0.08 8.73
N GLU A 28 -11.88 -0.59 7.50
CA GLU A 28 -11.89 -2.03 7.23
C GLU A 28 -10.75 -2.75 7.96
N LEU A 29 -9.56 -2.16 8.00
CA LEU A 29 -8.41 -2.74 8.69
C LEU A 29 -8.53 -2.68 10.21
N VAL A 30 -9.16 -1.63 10.76
CA VAL A 30 -9.47 -1.55 12.19
C VAL A 30 -10.52 -2.59 12.59
N ALA A 31 -11.46 -2.92 11.70
CA ALA A 31 -12.50 -3.91 11.96
C ALA A 31 -11.99 -5.37 11.89
N ASP A 32 -10.83 -5.60 11.26
CA ASP A 32 -10.24 -6.94 11.10
C ASP A 32 -8.75 -6.92 11.49
N GLU A 33 -8.47 -7.15 12.78
CA GLU A 33 -7.10 -7.16 13.30
C GLU A 33 -6.22 -8.28 12.68
N ALA A 34 -6.81 -9.37 12.20
CA ALA A 34 -6.07 -10.45 11.56
C ALA A 34 -5.58 -10.03 10.16
N LEU A 35 -6.46 -9.42 9.36
CA LEU A 35 -6.10 -8.82 8.08
C LEU A 35 -5.05 -7.70 8.26
N LEU A 36 -5.25 -6.82 9.24
CA LEU A 36 -4.30 -5.76 9.57
C LEU A 36 -2.91 -6.33 9.91
N SER A 37 -2.84 -7.33 10.78
CA SER A 37 -1.57 -7.97 11.17
C SER A 37 -0.84 -8.60 9.98
N SER A 38 -1.59 -9.25 9.07
CA SER A 38 -1.06 -9.80 7.83
C SER A 38 -0.45 -8.71 6.95
N ILE A 39 -1.17 -7.61 6.72
CA ILE A 39 -0.69 -6.50 5.88
C ILE A 39 0.52 -5.81 6.52
N VAL A 40 0.48 -5.51 7.83
CA VAL A 40 1.62 -4.92 8.56
C VAL A 40 2.86 -5.80 8.42
N THR A 41 2.71 -7.12 8.54
CA THR A 41 3.82 -8.07 8.35
C THR A 41 4.36 -8.02 6.93
N LYS A 42 3.48 -8.02 5.92
CA LYS A 42 3.85 -7.87 4.51
C LYS A 42 4.61 -6.58 4.25
N CYS A 43 4.16 -5.46 4.80
CA CYS A 43 4.79 -4.16 4.66
C CYS A 43 6.17 -4.10 5.34
N ARG A 44 6.30 -4.60 6.58
CA ARG A 44 7.56 -4.61 7.33
C ARG A 44 8.63 -5.49 6.70
N ASN A 45 8.23 -6.57 6.05
CA ASN A 45 9.15 -7.46 5.34
C ASN A 45 9.64 -6.87 4.01
N ASN A 46 8.98 -5.82 3.49
CA ASN A 46 9.30 -5.19 2.20
C ASN A 46 9.31 -3.65 2.31
N PRO A 47 10.18 -3.08 3.17
CA PRO A 47 10.14 -1.66 3.52
C PRO A 47 10.51 -0.72 2.37
N GLY A 48 11.05 -1.21 1.25
CA GLY A 48 11.27 -0.41 0.04
C GLY A 48 10.03 -0.43 -0.86
N GLU A 49 9.81 -1.54 -1.53
CA GLU A 49 8.81 -1.69 -2.61
C GLU A 49 7.37 -1.39 -2.16
N LEU A 50 7.01 -1.67 -0.90
CA LEU A 50 5.62 -1.59 -0.45
C LEU A 50 5.32 -0.42 0.48
N GLN A 51 6.33 0.27 1.03
CA GLN A 51 6.12 1.30 2.06
C GLN A 51 5.18 2.42 1.61
N ASP A 52 5.26 2.81 0.34
CA ASP A 52 4.43 3.89 -0.20
C ASP A 52 3.09 3.45 -0.78
N THR A 53 2.78 2.14 -0.75
CA THR A 53 1.50 1.62 -1.23
C THR A 53 0.35 2.08 -0.33
N ALA A 54 -0.85 2.22 -0.92
CA ALA A 54 -2.04 2.62 -0.19
C ALA A 54 -2.35 1.69 0.99
N ASN A 55 -2.18 0.37 0.80
CA ASN A 55 -2.43 -0.62 1.85
C ASN A 55 -1.44 -0.49 3.03
N CYS A 56 -0.16 -0.23 2.77
CA CYS A 56 0.81 -0.04 3.86
C CYS A 56 0.58 1.26 4.65
N ARG A 57 0.26 2.36 3.95
CA ARG A 57 -0.11 3.63 4.61
C ARG A 57 -1.38 3.51 5.45
N ASN A 58 -2.39 2.79 4.95
CA ASN A 58 -3.64 2.56 5.67
C ASN A 58 -3.43 1.62 6.86
N ALA A 59 -2.60 0.59 6.71
CA ALA A 59 -2.25 -0.34 7.79
C ALA A 59 -1.48 0.35 8.92
N GLU A 60 -0.52 1.22 8.60
CA GLU A 60 0.19 2.01 9.63
C GLU A 60 -0.77 2.92 10.40
N SER A 61 -1.69 3.58 9.68
CA SER A 61 -2.72 4.43 10.29
C SER A 61 -3.68 3.63 11.19
N ALA A 62 -4.09 2.44 10.75
CA ALA A 62 -4.97 1.54 11.51
C ALA A 62 -4.28 1.00 12.77
N ASP A 63 -3.03 0.53 12.67
CA ASP A 63 -2.24 0.05 13.82
C ASP A 63 -2.05 1.17 14.85
N GLY A 64 -1.75 2.39 14.40
CA GLY A 64 -1.66 3.57 15.26
C GLY A 64 -2.98 3.89 15.98
N LYS A 65 -4.11 3.82 15.26
CA LYS A 65 -5.46 4.06 15.82
C LYS A 65 -5.81 3.02 16.89
N LEU A 66 -5.59 1.73 16.62
CA LEU A 66 -5.83 0.66 17.60
C LEU A 66 -4.92 0.81 18.83
N ARG A 67 -3.64 1.12 18.63
CA ARG A 67 -2.71 1.36 19.74
C ARG A 67 -3.18 2.50 20.64
N LEU A 68 -3.65 3.60 20.06
CA LEU A 68 -4.21 4.71 20.83
C LEU A 68 -5.51 4.34 21.54
N GLN A 69 -6.39 3.57 20.91
CA GLN A 69 -7.63 3.08 21.54
C GLN A 69 -7.32 2.18 22.75
N ARG A 70 -6.41 1.22 22.61
CA ARG A 70 -5.98 0.34 23.73
C ARG A 70 -5.35 1.14 24.86
N MET A 71 -4.58 2.18 24.54
CA MET A 71 -4.03 3.10 25.54
C MET A 71 -5.14 3.83 26.29
N ARG A 72 -6.14 4.39 25.58
CA ARG A 72 -7.28 5.06 26.22
C ARG A 72 -8.06 4.13 27.15
N GLN A 73 -8.35 2.91 26.69
CA GLN A 73 -9.02 1.89 27.51
C GLN A 73 -8.22 1.57 28.78
N SER A 74 -6.89 1.45 28.66
CA SER A 74 -6.00 1.19 29.80
C SER A 74 -5.94 2.35 30.81
N LEU A 75 -6.21 3.58 30.35
CA LEU A 75 -6.23 4.80 31.17
C LEU A 75 -7.63 5.11 31.75
N GLY A 76 -8.61 4.20 31.57
CA GLY A 76 -9.98 4.37 32.09
C GLY A 76 -10.87 5.30 31.25
N GLY A 77 -10.55 5.46 29.96
CA GLY A 77 -11.36 6.20 28.99
C GLY A 77 -12.61 5.46 28.53
#